data_AF-K9Q1B3-F1
#
_entry.id   AF-K9Q1B3-F1
#
_cell.length_a   1.000
_cell.length_b   1.000
_cell.length_c   1.000
_cell.angle_alpha   90.00
_cell.angle_beta   90.00
_cell.angle_gamma   90.00
#
_symmetry.space_group_name_H-M   'P 1'
#
loop_
_entity.id
_entity.type
_entity.pdbx_description
1 polymer ?
#
loop_
_entity_poly.entity_id
_entity_poly.type
_entity_poly.pdbx_seq_one_letter_code
_entity_poly.pdbx_strand_id
1 'polypeptide(L)'
;MPDEQLNLFSVAETKNPYKVERRPTLEMSPSTLVAWKNRIAKFQSQARKNVGSGQTSLLFELDTKPAHWNADKLDPFELPRKPWDFYRDHPDPLTEGEANIYFVLDHSVPLLLYVGETKLSIKQRWKGVHDCKDYIDAYVSLHRKYKLDFAVNMAFNVSAPSDRTQRLALERDLILRWRSPFNKECWRHWGQPFRSYSKP
;
A
#
# COMPACT_ATOMS: atom_id res chain seq x y z
N MET A 1 -66.21 -24.24 -7.29
CA MET A 1 -65.12 -23.26 -7.19
C MET A 1 -63.80 -24.02 -7.26
N PRO A 2 -63.15 -24.13 -8.43
CA PRO A 2 -61.76 -24.53 -8.52
C PRO A 2 -60.87 -23.30 -8.69
N ASP A 3 -59.88 -23.15 -7.81
CA ASP A 3 -58.79 -22.17 -7.99
C ASP A 3 -57.73 -22.78 -8.92
N GLU A 4 -57.81 -22.45 -10.21
CA GLU A 4 -56.71 -22.61 -11.15
C GLU A 4 -55.64 -21.56 -10.86
N GLN A 5 -54.70 -21.90 -9.98
CA GLN A 5 -53.52 -21.07 -9.77
C GLN A 5 -52.52 -21.32 -10.91
N LEU A 6 -52.39 -20.30 -11.76
CA LEU A 6 -51.47 -20.20 -12.89
C LEU A 6 -50.02 -20.56 -12.50
N ASN A 7 -49.53 -21.68 -13.02
CA ASN A 7 -48.10 -22.03 -13.04
C ASN A 7 -47.37 -21.09 -14.02
N LEU A 8 -46.85 -19.96 -13.51
CA LEU A 8 -46.21 -18.92 -14.33
C LEU A 8 -44.71 -18.76 -14.11
N PHE A 9 -44.02 -19.80 -13.64
CA PHE A 9 -42.54 -19.78 -13.53
C PHE A 9 -41.90 -21.13 -13.84
N SER A 10 -42.04 -21.61 -15.08
CA SER A 10 -41.03 -22.50 -15.68
C SER A 10 -39.89 -21.67 -16.29
N VAL A 11 -39.22 -20.85 -15.48
CA VAL A 11 -37.98 -20.16 -15.90
C VAL A 11 -36.80 -21.11 -15.71
N ALA A 12 -36.89 -22.28 -16.35
CA ALA A 12 -35.72 -23.10 -16.61
C ALA A 12 -35.01 -22.50 -17.83
N GLU A 13 -33.79 -22.00 -17.60
CA GLU A 13 -32.72 -21.92 -18.60
C GLU A 13 -32.77 -20.86 -19.72
N THR A 14 -33.22 -19.64 -19.44
CA THR A 14 -32.82 -18.50 -20.29
C THR A 14 -31.50 -17.92 -19.81
N LYS A 15 -30.39 -18.36 -20.43
CA LYS A 15 -29.07 -17.71 -20.29
C LYS A 15 -29.20 -16.24 -20.69
N ASN A 16 -29.11 -15.34 -19.71
CA ASN A 16 -29.20 -13.89 -19.94
C ASN A 16 -28.14 -13.44 -20.97
N PRO A 17 -28.53 -12.92 -22.15
CA PRO A 17 -27.61 -12.49 -23.21
C PRO A 17 -26.78 -11.25 -22.84
N TYR A 18 -27.11 -10.58 -21.73
CA TYR A 18 -26.36 -9.44 -21.19
C TYR A 18 -25.37 -9.82 -20.08
N LYS A 19 -25.20 -11.12 -19.80
CA LYS A 19 -24.19 -11.57 -18.84
C LYS A 19 -22.81 -11.47 -19.50
N VAL A 20 -22.21 -10.28 -19.42
CA VAL A 20 -20.81 -10.06 -19.78
C VAL A 20 -19.99 -11.06 -18.97
N GLU A 21 -19.37 -12.03 -19.65
CA GLU A 21 -18.41 -12.92 -19.03
C GLU A 21 -17.29 -12.05 -18.45
N ARG A 22 -17.26 -11.94 -17.13
CA ARG A 22 -16.16 -11.28 -16.44
C ARG A 22 -14.91 -12.05 -16.82
N ARG A 23 -14.03 -11.41 -17.61
CA ARG A 23 -12.71 -11.96 -17.91
C ARG A 23 -12.11 -12.45 -16.59
N PRO A 24 -11.62 -13.69 -16.50
CA PRO A 24 -11.10 -14.22 -15.26
C PRO A 24 -10.03 -13.26 -14.75
N THR A 25 -10.24 -12.75 -13.53
CA THR A 25 -9.25 -11.91 -12.87
C THR A 25 -7.99 -12.75 -12.77
N LEU A 26 -6.91 -12.31 -13.40
CA LEU A 26 -5.62 -13.00 -13.33
C LEU A 26 -5.08 -12.82 -11.90
N GLU A 27 -5.42 -13.77 -11.03
CA GLU A 27 -4.98 -13.78 -9.65
C GLU A 27 -3.57 -14.38 -9.58
N MET A 28 -2.67 -13.71 -8.87
CA MET A 28 -1.29 -14.14 -8.71
C MET A 28 -1.23 -15.45 -7.93
N SER A 29 -0.57 -16.48 -8.48
CA SER A 29 -0.40 -17.78 -7.80
C SER A 29 0.45 -17.67 -6.52
N PRO A 30 0.39 -18.64 -5.58
CA PRO A 30 1.19 -18.62 -4.35
C PRO A 30 2.69 -18.53 -4.63
N SER A 31 3.20 -19.32 -5.57
CA SER A 31 4.62 -19.31 -5.95
C SER A 31 5.03 -17.98 -6.57
N THR A 32 4.17 -17.37 -7.38
CA THR A 32 4.41 -16.05 -7.96
C THR A 32 4.44 -14.97 -6.89
N LEU A 33 3.53 -15.01 -5.91
CA LEU A 33 3.50 -14.07 -4.79
C LEU A 33 4.79 -14.16 -3.95
N VAL A 34 5.24 -15.37 -3.62
CA VAL A 34 6.50 -15.56 -2.88
C VAL A 34 7.70 -15.06 -3.70
N ALA A 35 7.79 -15.40 -4.99
CA ALA A 35 8.86 -14.91 -5.86
C ALA A 35 8.85 -13.38 -5.99
N TRP A 36 7.66 -12.78 -6.08
CA TRP A 36 7.46 -11.34 -6.12
C TRP A 36 7.94 -10.66 -4.83
N LYS A 37 7.52 -11.16 -3.65
CA LYS A 37 7.99 -10.69 -2.34
C LYS A 37 9.52 -10.75 -2.24
N ASN A 38 10.11 -11.87 -2.64
CA ASN A 38 11.56 -12.09 -2.55
C ASN A 38 12.36 -11.11 -3.44
N ARG A 39 11.86 -10.80 -4.65
CA ARG A 39 12.50 -9.82 -5.54
C ARG A 39 12.51 -8.42 -4.91
N ILE A 40 11.41 -8.01 -4.29
CA ILE A 40 11.30 -6.72 -3.62
C ILE A 40 12.19 -6.69 -2.38
N ALA A 41 12.13 -7.74 -1.54
CA ALA A 41 12.95 -7.86 -0.34
C ALA A 41 14.44 -7.77 -0.66
N LYS A 42 14.90 -8.44 -1.73
CA LYS A 42 16.28 -8.36 -2.19
C LYS A 42 16.67 -6.92 -2.54
N PHE A 43 15.85 -6.22 -3.32
CA PHE A 43 16.11 -4.82 -3.67
C PHE A 43 16.12 -3.90 -2.44
N GLN A 44 15.11 -3.99 -1.58
CA GLN A 44 14.99 -3.15 -0.39
C GLN A 44 16.08 -3.42 0.64
N SER A 45 16.55 -4.67 0.76
CA SER A 45 17.71 -4.99 1.60
C SER A 45 18.99 -4.32 1.10
N GLN A 46 19.16 -4.17 -0.21
CA GLN A 46 20.29 -3.45 -0.81
C GLN A 46 20.14 -1.94 -0.59
N ALA A 47 18.94 -1.40 -0.81
CA ALA A 47 18.65 0.01 -0.54
C ALA A 47 18.92 0.39 0.93
N ARG A 48 18.56 -0.49 1.87
CA ARG A 48 18.83 -0.32 3.31
C ARG A 48 20.33 -0.38 3.65
N LYS A 49 21.11 -1.24 2.99
CA LYS A 49 22.57 -1.31 3.20
C LYS A 49 23.32 -0.13 2.60
N ASN A 50 22.75 0.50 1.57
CA ASN A 50 23.32 1.69 0.91
C ASN A 50 23.05 3.00 1.69
N VAL A 51 22.60 2.92 2.94
CA VAL A 51 22.63 4.04 3.90
C VAL A 51 24.10 4.40 4.15
N GLY A 52 24.68 5.23 3.28
CA GLY A 52 26.07 5.72 3.41
C GLY A 52 26.92 5.62 2.14
N SER A 53 26.52 4.84 1.12
CA SER A 53 27.16 4.90 -0.20
C SER A 53 26.50 6.00 -1.01
N GLY A 54 26.84 7.26 -0.68
CA GLY A 54 26.31 8.43 -1.36
C GLY A 54 26.42 8.28 -2.87
N GLN A 55 25.30 7.94 -3.53
CA GLN A 55 25.15 8.25 -4.94
C GLN A 55 25.00 9.77 -4.99
N THR A 56 26.14 10.39 -5.26
CA THR A 56 26.29 11.78 -5.65
C THR A 56 25.28 12.12 -6.73
N SER A 57 24.14 12.64 -6.34
CA SER A 57 23.40 13.59 -7.18
C SER A 57 24.31 14.81 -7.31
N LEU A 58 25.15 14.79 -8.33
CA LEU A 58 25.86 15.94 -8.84
C LEU A 58 24.82 16.98 -9.27
N LEU A 59 24.51 17.93 -8.39
CA LEU A 59 24.23 19.35 -8.63
C LEU A 59 23.38 19.88 -7.46
N PHE A 60 24.01 20.70 -6.62
CA PHE A 60 23.38 21.69 -5.73
C PHE A 60 22.34 21.18 -4.74
N GLU A 61 22.79 20.71 -3.57
CA GLU A 61 22.14 21.06 -2.30
C GLU A 61 23.11 20.74 -1.15
N LEU A 62 23.65 21.79 -0.54
CA LEU A 62 24.39 21.66 0.72
C LEU A 62 23.41 21.12 1.78
N ASP A 63 23.72 19.94 2.32
CA ASP A 63 22.87 19.14 3.21
C ASP A 63 22.55 19.92 4.51
N THR A 64 21.49 20.73 4.48
CA THR A 64 20.93 21.47 5.63
C THR A 64 19.60 20.87 6.11
N LYS A 65 19.12 19.80 5.47
CA LYS A 65 17.86 19.14 5.83
C LYS A 65 18.05 18.31 7.11
N PRO A 66 17.16 18.42 8.12
CA PRO A 66 17.17 17.54 9.28
C PRO A 66 17.17 16.06 8.86
N ALA A 67 17.78 15.17 9.65
CA ALA A 67 17.90 13.75 9.30
C ALA A 67 16.53 13.08 9.01
N HIS A 68 15.49 13.49 9.71
CA HIS A 68 14.11 13.01 9.52
C HIS A 68 13.41 13.58 8.27
N TRP A 69 14.05 14.51 7.55
CA TRP A 69 13.64 15.05 6.23
C TRP A 69 14.54 14.55 5.10
N ASN A 70 15.49 13.67 5.41
CA ASN A 70 16.40 13.11 4.42
C ASN A 70 16.01 11.65 4.15
N ALA A 71 15.56 11.38 2.93
CA ALA A 71 15.16 10.04 2.50
C ALA A 71 16.30 9.01 2.67
N ASP A 72 17.57 9.47 2.65
CA ASP A 72 18.72 8.59 2.78
C ASP A 72 19.03 8.14 4.21
N LYS A 73 18.59 8.93 5.18
CA LYS A 73 18.80 8.69 6.61
C LYS A 73 17.56 8.09 7.28
N LEU A 74 16.39 8.19 6.65
CA LEU A 74 15.13 7.67 7.20
C LEU A 74 14.97 6.18 6.88
N ASP A 75 14.99 5.35 7.92
CA ASP A 75 14.67 3.93 7.85
C ASP A 75 13.25 3.65 8.40
N PRO A 76 12.27 3.31 7.55
CA PRO A 76 10.90 3.02 7.99
C PRO A 76 10.79 1.85 8.97
N PHE A 77 11.75 0.92 8.96
CA PHE A 77 11.71 -0.27 9.83
C PHE A 77 12.17 0.01 11.27
N GLU A 78 12.79 1.17 11.52
CA GLU A 78 13.20 1.63 12.85
C GLU A 78 12.11 2.44 13.56
N LEU A 79 11.07 2.86 12.83
CA LEU A 79 9.97 3.63 13.38
C LEU A 79 9.02 2.76 14.24
N PRO A 80 8.33 3.36 15.23
CA PRO A 80 7.35 2.66 16.04
C PRO A 80 6.23 2.05 15.19
N ARG A 81 5.97 0.75 15.39
CA ARG A 81 4.98 -0.01 14.64
C ARG A 81 3.58 0.18 15.22
N LYS A 82 2.60 0.25 14.34
CA LYS A 82 1.17 0.20 14.66
C LYS A 82 0.52 -0.96 13.87
N PRO A 83 -0.50 -1.63 14.42
CA PRO A 83 -1.36 -2.52 13.63
C PRO A 83 -1.89 -1.76 12.40
N TRP A 84 -2.05 -2.41 11.24
CA TRP A 84 -2.50 -1.71 10.03
C TRP A 84 -3.95 -1.23 10.07
N ASP A 85 -4.77 -1.87 10.91
CA ASP A 85 -6.19 -1.61 11.14
C ASP A 85 -6.46 -0.76 12.38
N PHE A 86 -5.41 -0.20 13.01
CA PHE A 86 -5.51 0.58 14.25
C PHE A 86 -6.46 1.78 14.16
N TYR A 87 -6.72 2.29 12.95
CA TYR A 87 -7.65 3.39 12.69
C TYR A 87 -9.12 3.03 13.02
N ARG A 88 -9.45 1.75 13.24
CA ARG A 88 -10.81 1.27 13.54
C ARG A 88 -11.18 1.48 15.02
N ASP A 89 -10.28 1.14 15.93
CA ASP A 89 -10.63 0.93 17.35
C ASP A 89 -9.84 1.81 18.33
N HIS A 90 -8.87 2.60 17.85
CA HIS A 90 -8.01 3.41 18.73
C HIS A 90 -8.12 4.91 18.47
N PRO A 91 -7.96 5.76 19.50
CA PRO A 91 -7.79 7.19 19.32
C PRO A 91 -6.56 7.46 18.46
N ASP A 92 -6.65 8.52 17.64
CA ASP A 92 -5.58 8.88 16.73
C ASP A 92 -4.29 9.16 17.53
N PRO A 93 -3.20 8.41 17.30
CA PRO A 93 -1.94 8.68 17.98
C PRO A 93 -1.26 9.95 17.47
N LEU A 94 -1.77 10.55 16.39
CA LEU A 94 -1.23 11.76 15.79
C LEU A 94 -2.15 12.95 16.04
N THR A 95 -1.52 14.11 16.25
CA THR A 95 -2.25 15.36 16.42
C THR A 95 -2.81 15.80 15.07
N GLU A 96 -4.08 16.19 15.05
CA GLU A 96 -4.74 16.68 13.84
C GLU A 96 -4.04 17.94 13.30
N GLY A 97 -3.75 17.96 11.99
CA GLY A 97 -3.07 19.07 11.32
C GLY A 97 -1.54 18.95 11.24
N GLU A 98 -0.94 17.95 11.88
CA GLU A 98 0.50 17.68 11.71
C GLU A 98 0.76 17.02 10.35
N ALA A 99 1.84 17.44 9.70
CA ALA A 99 2.26 16.89 8.44
C ALA A 99 3.03 15.59 8.67
N ASN A 100 2.64 14.53 7.97
CA ASN A 100 3.14 13.18 8.22
C ASN A 100 3.55 12.48 6.92
N ILE A 101 4.59 11.66 7.00
CA ILE A 101 4.81 10.57 6.05
C ILE A 101 4.45 9.26 6.75
N TYR A 102 3.61 8.45 6.12
CA TYR A 102 3.24 7.13 6.61
C TYR A 102 3.77 6.03 5.71
N PHE A 103 4.04 4.90 6.35
CA PHE A 103 4.63 3.72 5.74
C PHE A 103 3.72 2.53 6.01
N VAL A 104 3.58 1.65 5.02
CA VAL A 104 2.95 0.34 5.19
C VAL A 104 4.02 -0.70 5.00
N LEU A 105 4.22 -1.55 6.00
CA LEU A 105 5.29 -2.55 6.02
C LEU A 105 4.68 -3.94 6.19
N ASP A 106 5.33 -4.95 5.64
CA ASP A 106 5.21 -6.33 6.10
C ASP A 106 6.48 -6.68 6.89
N HIS A 107 6.33 -7.18 8.11
CA HIS A 107 7.46 -7.61 8.95
C HIS A 107 7.73 -9.12 8.88
N SER A 108 6.82 -9.92 8.30
CA SER A 108 7.06 -11.36 8.07
C SER A 108 8.21 -11.57 7.08
N VAL A 109 8.21 -10.72 6.04
CA VAL A 109 9.29 -10.51 5.10
C VAL A 109 9.49 -9.00 5.11
N PRO A 110 10.64 -8.47 5.55
CA PRO A 110 10.83 -7.03 5.80
C PRO A 110 10.69 -6.24 4.49
N LEU A 111 9.45 -5.83 4.20
CA LEU A 111 9.04 -5.19 2.96
C LEU A 111 8.37 -3.87 3.28
N LEU A 112 8.84 -2.80 2.64
CA LEU A 112 8.11 -1.54 2.58
C LEU A 112 7.15 -1.62 1.40
N LEU A 113 5.85 -1.76 1.68
CA LEU A 113 4.80 -1.95 0.69
C LEU A 113 4.32 -0.63 0.08
N TYR A 114 4.20 0.42 0.90
CA TYR A 114 3.68 1.72 0.47
C TYR A 114 4.29 2.87 1.28
N VAL A 115 4.44 4.03 0.62
CA VAL A 115 4.79 5.32 1.22
C VAL A 115 3.72 6.33 0.82
N GLY A 116 3.25 7.12 1.78
CA GLY A 116 2.27 8.19 1.51
C GLY A 116 2.48 9.41 2.39
N GLU A 117 2.06 10.58 1.91
CA GLU A 117 1.93 11.80 2.73
C GLU A 117 0.49 12.07 3.18
N THR A 118 0.34 12.77 4.31
CA THR A 118 -0.95 13.33 4.75
C THR A 118 -0.75 14.55 5.64
N LYS A 119 -1.69 15.51 5.57
CA LYS A 119 -1.93 16.56 6.58
C LYS A 119 -3.17 16.31 7.44
N LEU A 120 -3.96 15.33 7.05
CA LEU A 120 -5.12 14.91 7.82
C LEU A 120 -4.67 14.04 8.98
N SER A 121 -5.44 14.03 10.06
CA SER A 121 -5.32 12.99 11.09
C SER A 121 -5.46 11.62 10.42
N ILE A 122 -4.85 10.58 10.98
CA ILE A 122 -4.97 9.21 10.45
C ILE A 122 -6.45 8.84 10.36
N LYS A 123 -7.24 9.15 11.40
CA LYS A 123 -8.66 8.83 11.42
C LYS A 123 -9.40 9.46 10.23
N GLN A 124 -9.06 10.69 9.85
CA GLN A 124 -9.62 11.34 8.66
C GLN A 124 -9.07 10.73 7.37
N ARG A 125 -7.76 10.45 7.31
CA ARG A 125 -7.09 9.85 6.15
C ARG A 125 -7.51 8.42 5.87
N TRP A 126 -8.10 7.70 6.83
CA TRP A 126 -8.48 6.29 6.66
C TRP A 126 -10.01 6.06 6.63
N LYS A 127 -10.80 7.11 6.87
CA LYS A 127 -12.28 7.08 6.77
C LYS A 127 -12.82 7.10 5.34
N GLY A 128 -12.03 7.54 4.35
CA GLY A 128 -12.46 7.66 2.95
C GLY A 128 -12.12 6.45 2.06
N VAL A 129 -12.30 6.63 0.75
CA VAL A 129 -11.80 5.70 -0.28
C VAL A 129 -10.33 6.01 -0.52
N HIS A 130 -9.46 5.03 -0.28
CA HIS A 130 -8.02 5.19 -0.38
C HIS A 130 -7.42 3.98 -1.11
N ASP A 131 -6.85 4.21 -2.29
CA ASP A 131 -6.22 3.17 -3.12
C ASP A 131 -5.30 2.26 -2.29
N CYS A 132 -4.50 2.84 -1.38
CA CYS A 132 -3.58 2.11 -0.49
C CYS A 132 -4.30 1.04 0.36
N LYS A 133 -5.51 1.32 0.84
CA LYS A 133 -6.29 0.40 1.65
C LYS A 133 -6.71 -0.82 0.82
N ASP A 134 -7.15 -0.59 -0.42
CA ASP A 134 -7.51 -1.68 -1.33
C ASP A 134 -6.30 -2.59 -1.63
N TYR A 135 -5.10 -2.01 -1.79
CA TYR A 135 -3.87 -2.78 -1.95
C TYR A 135 -3.56 -3.63 -0.71
N ILE A 136 -3.71 -3.09 0.50
CA ILE A 136 -3.50 -3.83 1.76
C ILE A 136 -4.52 -4.95 1.89
N ASP A 137 -5.80 -4.67 1.66
CA ASP A 137 -6.87 -5.66 1.78
C ASP A 137 -6.68 -6.80 0.77
N ALA A 138 -6.29 -6.49 -0.48
CA ALA A 138 -5.96 -7.50 -1.49
C ALA A 138 -4.73 -8.33 -1.10
N TYR A 139 -3.68 -7.68 -0.58
CA TYR A 139 -2.47 -8.35 -0.10
C TYR A 139 -2.77 -9.33 1.04
N VAL A 140 -3.47 -8.86 2.08
CA VAL A 140 -3.86 -9.67 3.24
C VAL A 140 -4.80 -10.81 2.83
N SER A 141 -5.76 -10.54 1.96
CA SER A 141 -6.70 -11.56 1.46
C SER A 141 -5.97 -12.67 0.71
N LEU A 142 -4.99 -12.33 -0.12
CA LEU A 142 -4.21 -13.32 -0.86
C LEU A 142 -3.32 -14.17 0.06
N HIS A 143 -2.71 -13.56 1.08
CA HIS A 143 -1.93 -14.29 2.08
C HIS A 143 -2.81 -15.27 2.88
N ARG A 144 -3.99 -14.83 3.33
CA ARG A 144 -4.95 -15.70 4.02
C ARG A 144 -5.41 -16.85 3.13
N LYS A 145 -5.75 -16.58 1.86
CA LYS A 145 -6.16 -17.60 0.88
C LYS A 145 -5.12 -18.70 0.71
N TYR A 146 -3.85 -18.33 0.66
CA TYR A 146 -2.73 -19.25 0.47
C TYR A 146 -2.08 -19.73 1.75
N LYS A 147 -2.63 -19.36 2.92
CA LYS A 147 -2.09 -19.69 4.25
C LYS A 147 -0.61 -19.29 4.40
N LEU A 148 -0.25 -18.14 3.83
CA LEU A 148 1.08 -17.56 3.95
C LEU A 148 1.13 -16.59 5.13
N ASP A 149 2.26 -16.56 5.82
CA ASP A 149 2.49 -15.62 6.91
C ASP A 149 2.59 -14.18 6.39
N PHE A 150 2.03 -13.26 7.17
CA PHE A 150 2.12 -11.82 6.96
C PHE A 150 2.08 -11.10 8.31
N ALA A 151 2.77 -9.97 8.41
CA ALA A 151 2.70 -9.09 9.56
C ALA A 151 2.64 -7.64 9.05
N VAL A 152 1.46 -7.26 8.53
CA VAL A 152 1.28 -5.92 7.97
C VAL A 152 1.11 -4.91 9.10
N ASN A 153 1.94 -3.88 9.08
CA ASN A 153 1.97 -2.81 10.06
C ASN A 153 2.08 -1.45 9.38
N MET A 154 1.80 -0.41 10.16
CA MET A 154 2.04 0.96 9.77
C MET A 154 3.09 1.61 10.64
N ALA A 155 3.82 2.56 10.07
CA ALA A 155 4.73 3.42 10.79
C ALA A 155 4.60 4.87 10.29
N PHE A 156 4.96 5.84 11.13
CA PHE A 156 4.73 7.25 10.88
C PHE A 156 5.99 8.07 11.20
N ASN A 157 6.40 8.91 10.26
CA ASN A 157 7.33 10.00 10.50
C ASN A 157 6.51 11.27 10.76
N VAL A 158 6.36 11.60 12.04
CA VAL A 158 5.51 12.69 12.54
C VAL A 158 6.16 14.06 12.50
N SER A 159 7.47 14.07 12.25
CA SER A 159 8.24 15.30 12.12
C SER A 159 8.40 15.70 10.66
N ALA A 160 7.54 15.26 9.74
CA ALA A 160 7.70 15.56 8.31
C ALA A 160 7.50 17.06 8.00
N PRO A 161 8.00 17.58 6.85
CA PRO A 161 7.87 18.98 6.51
C PRO A 161 6.40 19.44 6.47
N SER A 162 6.09 20.54 7.15
CA SER A 162 4.77 21.19 7.08
C SER A 162 4.50 21.78 5.69
N ASP A 163 5.55 22.25 5.02
CA ASP A 163 5.48 22.70 3.63
C ASP A 163 5.10 21.54 2.70
N ARG A 164 4.12 21.77 1.83
CA ARG A 164 3.58 20.71 0.96
C ARG A 164 4.61 20.29 -0.09
N THR A 165 5.35 21.23 -0.65
CA THR A 165 6.32 20.94 -1.71
C THR A 165 7.48 20.11 -1.17
N GLN A 166 8.01 20.48 0.00
CA GLN A 166 9.06 19.72 0.68
C GLN A 166 8.59 18.33 1.10
N ARG A 167 7.36 18.19 1.59
CA ARG A 167 6.83 16.88 1.98
C ARG A 167 6.59 15.96 0.79
N LEU A 168 6.05 16.47 -0.32
CA LEU A 168 5.89 15.70 -1.55
C LEU A 168 7.26 15.31 -2.15
N ALA A 169 8.27 16.17 -2.04
CA ALA A 169 9.63 15.84 -2.44
C ALA A 169 10.19 14.68 -1.58
N LEU A 170 10.04 14.76 -0.26
CA LEU A 170 10.44 13.68 0.66
C LEU A 170 9.71 12.36 0.35
N GLU A 171 8.39 12.40 0.16
CA GLU A 171 7.59 11.23 -0.22
C GLU A 171 8.12 10.61 -1.52
N ARG A 172 8.31 11.42 -2.57
CA ARG A 172 8.84 10.96 -3.85
C ARG A 172 10.21 10.33 -3.69
N ASP A 173 11.11 10.97 -2.97
CA ASP A 173 12.48 10.49 -2.79
C ASP A 173 12.50 9.15 -2.02
N LEU A 174 11.63 9.00 -1.02
CA LEU A 174 11.40 7.72 -0.31
C LEU A 174 10.83 6.64 -1.24
N ILE A 175 9.83 6.97 -2.06
CA ILE A 175 9.24 6.04 -3.05
C ILE A 175 10.33 5.55 -4.02
N LEU A 176 11.14 6.46 -4.56
CA LEU A 176 12.18 6.10 -5.54
C LEU A 176 13.31 5.28 -4.91
N ARG A 177 13.71 5.61 -3.68
CA ARG A 177 14.74 4.89 -2.93
C ARG A 177 14.32 3.47 -2.60
N TRP A 178 13.15 3.30 -1.98
CA TRP A 178 12.68 2.00 -1.52
C TRP A 178 11.94 1.19 -2.58
N ARG A 179 11.55 1.85 -3.68
CA ARG A 179 10.70 1.30 -4.75
C ARG A 179 9.49 0.56 -4.18
N SER A 180 8.69 1.22 -3.35
CA SER A 180 7.52 0.61 -2.70
C SER A 180 6.50 0.09 -3.75
N PRO A 181 6.12 -1.19 -3.72
CA PRO A 181 5.35 -1.84 -4.78
C PRO A 181 3.94 -1.29 -4.99
N PHE A 182 3.31 -0.72 -3.97
CA PHE A 182 1.94 -0.21 -4.08
C PHE A 182 1.88 1.24 -4.59
N ASN A 183 3.03 1.93 -4.65
CA ASN A 183 3.14 3.24 -5.28
C ASN A 183 3.19 3.09 -6.81
N LYS A 184 2.36 3.88 -7.52
CA LYS A 184 2.14 3.75 -8.98
C LYS A 184 3.45 3.96 -9.76
N GLU A 185 4.30 4.82 -9.25
CA GLU A 185 5.65 5.14 -9.73
C GLU A 185 6.55 3.90 -9.85
N CYS A 186 6.29 2.85 -9.04
CA CYS A 186 7.11 1.66 -8.96
C CYS A 186 6.55 0.48 -9.76
N TRP A 187 5.37 0.59 -10.36
CA TRP A 187 4.73 -0.52 -11.09
C TRP A 187 5.54 -1.00 -12.30
N ARG A 188 6.33 -0.12 -12.93
CA ARG A 188 7.25 -0.54 -14.00
C ARG A 188 8.30 -1.55 -13.54
N HIS A 189 8.59 -1.62 -12.24
CA HIS A 189 9.59 -2.53 -11.66
C HIS A 189 8.95 -3.83 -11.12
N TRP A 190 7.75 -3.72 -10.55
CA TRP A 190 7.12 -4.80 -9.77
C TRP A 190 5.81 -5.34 -10.38
N GLY A 191 5.31 -4.72 -11.44
CA GLY A 191 3.97 -4.94 -11.96
C GLY A 191 2.89 -4.32 -11.06
N GLN A 192 1.63 -4.56 -11.43
CA GLN A 192 0.45 -4.22 -10.65
C GLN A 192 -0.21 -5.51 -10.13
N PRO A 193 0.29 -6.11 -9.04
CA PRO A 193 -0.13 -7.45 -8.59
C PRO A 193 -1.56 -7.49 -8.05
N PHE A 194 -2.06 -6.35 -7.57
CA PHE A 194 -3.41 -6.18 -7.06
C PHE A 194 -4.06 -5.09 -7.89
N ARG A 195 -5.05 -5.41 -8.71
CA ARG A 195 -5.84 -4.34 -9.34
C ARG A 195 -6.68 -3.71 -8.22
N SER A 196 -6.54 -2.40 -8.03
CA SER A 196 -7.57 -1.66 -7.28
C SER A 196 -8.90 -1.98 -7.98
N TYR A 197 -9.91 -2.35 -7.19
CA TYR A 197 -11.26 -2.45 -7.70
C TYR A 197 -11.69 -1.04 -8.10
N SER A 198 -11.35 -0.61 -9.31
CA SER A 198 -12.07 0.46 -9.97
C SER A 198 -13.52 -0.02 -10.01
N LYS A 199 -14.35 0.53 -9.12
CA LYS A 199 -15.78 0.25 -9.14
C LYS A 199 -16.26 0.52 -10.58
N PRO A 200 -17.01 -0.42 -11.19
CA PRO A 200 -17.61 -0.19 -12.49
C PRO A 200 -18.55 1.02 -12.46
#